data_AF-A0AAJ2QYE6-F1
#
_entry.id   AF-A0AAJ2QYE6-F1
#
_cell.length_a   1.000
_cell.length_b   1.000
_cell.length_c   1.000
_cell.angle_alpha   90.00
_cell.angle_beta   90.00
_cell.angle_gamma   90.00
#
_symmetry.space_group_name_H-M   'P 1'
#
loop_
_entity.id
_entity.type
_entity.pdbx_description
1 polymer ?
#
loop_
_entity_poly.entity_id
_entity_poly.type
_entity_poly.pdbx_seq_one_letter_code
_entity_poly.pdbx_strand_id
1 'polypeptide(L)'
;MKNSSASVRITPLHLAIVYFPVIAVTGIIAMIQKSIPCKERTLKIAERIFALSVFTGTGVVLLCFFVITPLQYYAMPKLGYTRCNILEDHPTIYFTDWVKNPDWCVRGKSREWVNEQARLGK
;
A
#
# COMPACT_ATOMS: atom_id res chain seq x y z
N MET A 1 9.86 19.07 18.37
CA MET A 1 9.12 18.70 17.13
C MET A 1 9.07 17.19 17.04
N LYS A 2 7.86 16.66 16.81
CA LYS A 2 7.45 15.25 16.92
C LYS A 2 8.42 14.28 16.21
N ASN A 3 8.84 13.22 16.91
CA ASN A 3 9.61 12.06 16.40
C ASN A 3 9.06 11.62 15.03
N SER A 4 9.58 12.19 13.96
CA SER A 4 9.18 11.84 12.60
C SER A 4 10.34 11.09 11.99
N SER A 5 10.07 9.86 11.56
CA SER A 5 11.03 8.89 11.07
C SER A 5 11.97 9.52 10.04
N ALA A 6 13.27 9.25 10.16
CA ALA A 6 14.28 9.79 9.25
C ALA A 6 14.07 9.33 7.80
N SER A 7 13.41 8.19 7.64
CA SER A 7 13.01 7.59 6.39
C SER A 7 11.54 7.14 6.42
N VAL A 8 10.85 7.26 5.27
CA VAL A 8 9.46 6.83 5.10
C VAL A 8 9.34 6.08 3.77
N ARG A 9 8.59 4.96 3.74
CA ARG A 9 8.27 4.23 2.51
C ARG A 9 6.85 4.59 2.11
N ILE A 10 6.66 5.06 0.89
CA ILE A 10 5.32 5.11 0.32
C ILE A 10 5.14 3.87 -0.55
N THR A 11 4.15 3.06 -0.19
CA THR A 11 3.73 1.86 -0.91
C THR A 11 2.30 2.06 -1.40
N PRO A 12 2.10 2.41 -2.69
CA PRO A 12 0.77 2.70 -3.23
C PRO A 12 -0.22 1.53 -3.07
N LEU A 13 0.32 0.31 -3.01
CA LEU A 13 -0.44 -0.94 -3.11
C LEU A 13 -0.62 -1.67 -1.78
N HIS A 14 -0.16 -1.12 -0.65
CA HIS A 14 -0.20 -1.84 0.64
C HIS A 14 -1.62 -2.24 1.07
N LEU A 15 -2.62 -1.43 0.70
CA LEU A 15 -4.04 -1.74 0.95
C LEU A 15 -4.60 -2.83 0.03
N ALA A 16 -4.09 -2.98 -1.19
CA ALA A 16 -4.54 -4.03 -2.10
C ALA A 16 -4.08 -5.42 -1.66
N ILE A 17 -2.93 -5.52 -0.96
CA ILE A 17 -2.46 -6.77 -0.35
C ILE A 17 -3.49 -7.32 0.64
N VAL A 18 -4.19 -6.44 1.38
CA VAL A 18 -5.22 -6.85 2.36
C VAL A 18 -6.54 -7.20 1.68
N TYR A 19 -6.89 -6.54 0.58
CA TYR A 19 -8.14 -6.79 -0.15
C TYR A 19 -8.11 -8.07 -1.00
N PHE A 20 -6.93 -8.46 -1.49
CA PHE A 20 -6.79 -9.63 -2.37
C PHE A 20 -7.27 -10.95 -1.74
N PRO A 21 -6.91 -11.29 -0.48
CA PRO A 21 -7.45 -12.46 0.21
C PRO A 21 -8.96 -12.41 0.41
N VAL A 22 -9.52 -11.24 0.71
CA VAL A 22 -10.97 -11.07 0.95
C VAL A 22 -11.77 -11.35 -0.32
N ILE A 23 -11.32 -10.83 -1.46
CA ILE A 23 -11.96 -11.10 -2.76
C ILE A 23 -11.78 -12.58 -3.15
N ALA A 24 -10.61 -13.16 -2.91
CA ALA A 24 -10.36 -14.58 -3.20
C ALA A 24 -11.27 -15.50 -2.38
N VAL A 25 -11.38 -15.29 -1.06
CA VAL A 25 -12.23 -16.10 -0.17
C VAL A 25 -13.70 -15.95 -0.54
N THR A 26 -14.17 -14.72 -0.76
CA THR A 26 -15.58 -14.49 -1.14
C THR A 26 -15.91 -15.06 -2.53
N GLY A 27 -14.95 -15.05 -3.46
CA GLY A 27 -15.08 -15.69 -4.77
C GLY A 27 -15.16 -17.22 -4.69
N ILE A 28 -14.33 -17.85 -3.84
CA ILE A 28 -14.38 -19.30 -3.60
C ILE A 28 -15.73 -19.69 -3.00
N ILE A 29 -16.24 -18.93 -2.01
CA ILE A 29 -17.55 -19.19 -1.40
C ILE A 29 -18.68 -19.09 -2.44
N ALA A 30 -18.65 -18.06 -3.30
CA ALA A 30 -19.63 -17.90 -4.36
C ALA A 30 -19.60 -19.05 -5.39
N MET A 31 -18.40 -19.55 -5.72
CA MET A 31 -18.22 -20.71 -6.61
C MET A 31 -18.79 -21.98 -5.99
N ILE A 32 -18.53 -22.24 -4.70
CA ILE A 32 -19.09 -23.40 -3.97
C ILE A 32 -20.61 -23.34 -3.94
N GLN A 33 -21.18 -22.16 -3.68
CA GLN A 33 -22.63 -21.97 -3.65
C GLN A 33 -23.30 -22.19 -5.00
N LYS A 34 -22.60 -21.94 -6.11
CA LYS A 34 -23.07 -22.27 -7.47
C LYS A 34 -23.01 -23.76 -7.80
N SER A 35 -22.06 -24.48 -7.21
CA SER A 35 -21.89 -25.92 -7.40
C SER A 35 -22.87 -26.78 -6.59
N ILE A 36 -23.52 -26.20 -5.57
CA ILE A 36 -24.53 -26.85 -4.72
C ILE A 36 -25.91 -26.33 -5.13
N PRO A 37 -26.98 -27.17 -5.17
CA PRO A 37 -28.35 -26.70 -5.41
C PRO A 37 -28.88 -25.91 -4.21
N CYS A 38 -28.33 -24.73 -3.97
CA CYS A 38 -28.82 -23.77 -2.99
C CYS A 38 -30.07 -23.07 -3.54
N LYS A 39 -30.96 -22.63 -2.65
CA LYS A 39 -32.12 -21.80 -3.04
C LYS A 39 -31.64 -20.56 -3.81
N GLU A 40 -32.32 -20.27 -4.92
CA GLU A 40 -32.02 -19.15 -5.83
C GLU A 40 -31.96 -17.80 -5.11
N ARG A 41 -32.75 -17.63 -4.05
CA ARG A 41 -32.76 -16.44 -3.19
C ARG A 41 -31.43 -16.23 -2.45
N THR A 42 -30.85 -17.30 -1.90
CA THR A 42 -29.54 -17.26 -1.21
C THR A 42 -28.40 -17.00 -2.17
N LEU A 43 -28.50 -17.55 -3.38
CA LEU A 43 -27.50 -17.35 -4.43
C LEU A 43 -27.45 -15.89 -4.89
N LYS A 44 -28.61 -15.26 -5.14
CA LYS A 44 -28.70 -13.82 -5.49
C LYS A 44 -28.18 -12.90 -4.38
N ILE A 45 -28.39 -13.26 -3.10
CA ILE A 45 -27.86 -12.47 -1.97
C ILE A 45 -26.33 -12.58 -1.92
N ALA A 46 -25.79 -13.79 -2.05
CA ALA A 46 -24.35 -14.01 -2.03
C ALA A 46 -23.64 -13.34 -3.23
N GLU A 47 -24.20 -13.44 -4.44
CA GLU A 47 -23.70 -12.73 -5.61
C GLU A 47 -23.69 -11.22 -5.40
N ARG A 48 -24.73 -10.66 -4.75
CA ARG A 48 -24.79 -9.22 -4.47
C ARG A 48 -23.74 -8.79 -3.46
N ILE A 49 -23.49 -9.59 -2.43
CA ILE A 49 -22.43 -9.34 -1.43
C ILE A 49 -21.06 -9.42 -2.09
N PHE A 50 -20.81 -10.43 -2.93
CA PHE A 50 -19.57 -10.56 -3.69
C PHE A 50 -19.36 -9.40 -4.66
N ALA A 51 -20.40 -9.00 -5.41
CA ALA A 51 -20.33 -7.85 -6.29
C ALA A 51 -19.98 -6.58 -5.51
N LEU A 52 -20.66 -6.33 -4.38
CA LEU A 52 -20.39 -5.18 -3.54
C LEU A 52 -18.96 -5.18 -2.98
N SER A 53 -18.45 -6.34 -2.54
CA SER A 53 -17.08 -6.46 -2.02
C SER A 53 -16.04 -6.18 -3.11
N VAL A 54 -16.28 -6.65 -4.33
CA VAL A 54 -15.42 -6.35 -5.49
C VAL A 54 -15.47 -4.86 -5.82
N PHE A 55 -16.66 -4.26 -5.97
CA PHE A 55 -16.79 -2.83 -6.30
C PHE A 55 -16.15 -1.92 -5.25
N THR A 56 -16.38 -2.21 -3.97
CA THR A 56 -15.78 -1.44 -2.87
C THR A 56 -14.26 -1.61 -2.85
N GLY A 57 -13.74 -2.83 -3.01
CA GLY A 57 -12.31 -3.10 -3.09
C GLY A 57 -11.64 -2.37 -4.27
N THR A 58 -12.22 -2.47 -5.47
CA THR A 58 -11.72 -1.76 -6.65
C THR A 58 -11.77 -0.25 -6.44
N GLY A 59 -12.86 0.30 -5.89
CA GLY A 59 -12.99 1.73 -5.59
C GLY A 59 -11.89 2.22 -4.63
N VAL A 60 -11.61 1.46 -3.56
CA VAL A 60 -10.54 1.78 -2.61
C VAL A 60 -9.17 1.75 -3.28
N VAL A 61 -8.88 0.74 -4.10
CA VAL A 61 -7.60 0.64 -4.83
C VAL A 61 -7.41 1.83 -5.78
N LEU A 62 -8.46 2.19 -6.54
CA LEU A 62 -8.43 3.34 -7.43
C LEU A 62 -8.23 4.65 -6.64
N LEU A 63 -8.93 4.84 -5.52
CA LEU A 63 -8.75 5.99 -4.66
C LEU A 63 -7.31 6.08 -4.12
N CYS A 64 -6.74 4.96 -3.67
CA CYS A 64 -5.38 4.92 -3.16
C CYS A 64 -4.36 5.27 -4.24
N PHE A 65 -4.55 4.75 -5.44
CA PHE A 65 -3.61 4.93 -6.54
C PHE A 65 -3.70 6.32 -7.17
N PHE A 66 -4.91 6.84 -7.41
CA PHE A 66 -5.12 8.09 -8.14
C PHE A 66 -5.25 9.33 -7.25
N VAL A 67 -5.59 9.16 -5.97
CA VAL A 67 -5.79 10.30 -5.06
C VAL A 67 -4.77 10.30 -3.94
N ILE A 68 -4.72 9.23 -3.14
CA ILE A 68 -3.89 9.20 -1.93
C ILE A 68 -2.40 9.22 -2.30
N THR A 69 -1.97 8.38 -3.24
CA THR A 69 -0.55 8.30 -3.62
C THR A 69 -0.04 9.64 -4.17
N PRO A 70 -0.69 10.29 -5.16
CA PRO A 70 -0.25 11.60 -5.64
C PRO A 70 -0.26 12.66 -4.54
N LEU A 71 -1.27 12.64 -3.66
CA LEU A 71 -1.33 13.56 -2.53
C LEU A 71 -0.16 13.36 -1.56
N GLN A 72 0.18 12.12 -1.24
CA GLN A 72 1.36 11.81 -0.42
C GLN A 72 2.63 12.29 -1.12
N TYR A 73 2.80 12.03 -2.42
CA TYR A 73 3.96 12.51 -3.19
C TYR A 73 4.08 14.03 -3.20
N TYR A 74 2.95 14.76 -3.26
CA TYR A 74 2.93 16.22 -3.21
C TYR A 74 3.19 16.77 -1.79
N ALA A 75 2.73 16.07 -0.75
CA ALA A 75 2.89 16.50 0.64
C ALA A 75 4.31 16.23 1.18
N MET A 76 4.98 15.15 0.75
CA MET A 76 6.28 14.74 1.29
C MET A 76 7.38 15.82 1.16
N PRO A 77 7.56 16.50 0.01
CA PRO A 77 8.51 17.62 -0.10
C PRO A 77 8.20 18.77 0.88
N LYS A 78 6.92 19.08 1.09
CA LYS A 78 6.48 20.13 2.04
C LYS A 78 6.75 19.77 3.49
N LEU A 79 6.89 18.48 3.79
CA LEU A 79 7.28 17.97 5.10
C LEU A 79 8.81 17.88 5.29
N GLY A 80 9.59 18.34 4.31
CA GLY A 80 11.06 18.30 4.35
C GLY A 80 11.64 16.93 4.00
N TYR A 81 10.91 16.10 3.26
CA TYR A 81 11.42 14.83 2.76
C TYR A 81 11.80 14.92 1.29
N THR A 82 12.95 14.33 0.95
CA THR A 82 13.45 14.18 -0.42
C THR A 82 13.29 12.74 -0.89
N ARG A 83 12.94 12.57 -2.17
CA ARG A 83 12.78 11.25 -2.79
C ARG A 83 14.13 10.55 -2.93
N CYS A 84 14.21 9.30 -2.49
CA CYS A 84 15.41 8.47 -2.59
C CYS A 84 15.07 7.08 -3.15
N ASN A 85 15.60 6.73 -4.33
CA ASN A 85 15.31 5.45 -4.99
C ASN A 85 16.55 4.56 -5.16
N ILE A 86 17.61 4.79 -4.38
CA ILE A 86 18.90 4.11 -4.52
C ILE A 86 19.35 3.33 -3.28
N LEU A 87 18.57 3.36 -2.20
CA LEU A 87 18.78 2.50 -1.03
C LEU A 87 18.68 1.03 -1.43
N GLU A 88 19.37 0.14 -0.73
CA GLU A 88 19.51 -1.27 -1.14
C GLU A 88 18.22 -2.08 -0.94
N ASP A 89 17.43 -1.68 0.05
CA ASP A 89 16.27 -2.42 0.51
C ASP A 89 15.00 -2.07 -0.27
N HIS A 90 15.05 -2.05 -1.60
CA HIS A 90 13.87 -1.86 -2.46
C HIS A 90 13.24 -3.21 -2.81
N PRO A 91 12.23 -3.70 -2.07
CA PRO A 91 11.63 -4.99 -2.35
C PRO A 91 10.95 -5.06 -3.74
N THR A 92 10.51 -3.94 -4.32
CA THR A 92 10.00 -3.84 -5.70
C THR A 92 10.13 -2.42 -6.28
N ILE A 93 9.96 -2.27 -7.60
CA ILE A 93 9.97 -0.97 -8.32
C ILE A 93 8.85 0.00 -7.92
N TYR A 94 7.85 -0.46 -7.16
CA TYR A 94 6.69 0.35 -6.76
C TYR A 94 6.84 1.00 -5.38
N PHE A 95 7.93 0.71 -4.68
CA PHE A 95 8.26 1.38 -3.44
C PHE A 95 9.04 2.65 -3.76
N THR A 96 8.71 3.75 -3.08
CA THR A 96 9.53 4.94 -3.13
C THR A 96 9.89 5.32 -1.70
N ASP A 97 11.19 5.32 -1.44
CA ASP A 97 11.74 5.74 -0.17
C ASP A 97 11.92 7.26 -0.16
N TRP A 98 11.70 7.84 1.00
CA TRP A 98 11.80 9.26 1.25
C TRP A 98 12.67 9.47 2.47
N VAL A 99 13.65 10.37 2.37
CA VAL A 99 14.62 10.68 3.42
C VAL A 99 14.55 12.15 3.79
N LYS A 100 14.76 12.51 5.06
CA LYS A 100 14.75 13.93 5.46
C LYS A 100 15.97 14.69 4.95
N ASN A 101 17.16 14.12 5.08
CA ASN A 101 18.38 14.70 4.53
C ASN A 101 18.71 14.02 3.19
N PRO A 102 18.81 14.77 2.06
CA PRO A 102 19.23 14.21 0.78
C PRO A 102 20.60 13.51 0.83
N ASP A 103 21.52 13.95 1.70
CA ASP A 103 22.86 13.38 1.82
C ASP A 103 22.85 11.94 2.36
N TRP A 104 21.77 11.52 3.02
CA TRP A 104 21.59 10.15 3.48
C TRP A 104 21.12 9.19 2.36
N CYS A 105 20.79 9.72 1.18
CA CYS A 105 20.42 8.91 0.03
C CYS A 105 21.67 8.34 -0.66
N VAL A 106 22.27 7.31 -0.07
CA VAL A 106 23.50 6.67 -0.57
C VAL A 106 23.20 5.31 -1.18
N ARG A 107 23.79 5.03 -2.34
CA ARG A 107 23.63 3.74 -3.04
C ARG A 107 24.22 2.60 -2.22
N GLY A 108 23.50 1.48 -2.08
CA GLY A 108 23.97 0.32 -1.33
C GLY A 108 23.94 0.51 0.19
N LYS A 109 23.13 1.46 0.69
CA LYS A 109 22.84 1.61 2.11
C LYS A 109 21.40 1.22 2.39
N SER A 110 21.18 0.62 3.55
CA SER A 110 19.85 0.25 4.03
C SER A 110 19.13 1.43 4.66
N ARG A 111 17.82 1.27 4.87
CA ARG A 111 17.03 2.24 5.62
C ARG A 111 17.46 2.37 7.09
N GLU A 112 17.92 1.27 7.69
CA GLU A 112 18.42 1.27 9.06
C GLU A 112 19.65 2.15 9.19
N TRP A 113 20.55 2.13 8.21
CA TRP A 113 21.69 3.02 8.15
C TRP A 113 21.26 4.50 8.12
N VAL A 114 20.21 4.85 7.36
CA VAL A 114 19.65 6.22 7.34
C VAL A 114 19.10 6.62 8.71
N ASN A 115 18.37 5.72 9.36
CA ASN A 115 17.85 5.96 10.71
C ASN A 115 18.98 6.10 11.74
N GLU A 116 20.08 5.37 11.55
CA GLU A 116 21.28 5.51 12.36
C GLU A 116 21.97 6.86 12.16
N GLN A 117 22.13 7.34 10.91
CA GLN A 117 22.69 8.68 10.66
C GLN A 117 21.85 9.77 11.32
N ALA A 118 20.52 9.67 11.23
CA ALA A 118 19.61 10.60 11.89
C ALA A 118 19.72 10.55 13.42
N ARG A 119 19.96 9.37 14.01
CA ARG A 119 20.21 9.22 15.45
C ARG A 119 21.56 9.83 15.85
N LEU A 120 22.57 9.73 14.98
CA LEU A 120 23.89 10.30 15.17
C LEU A 120 23.94 11.82 14.91
N GLY A 121 22.84 12.42 14.43
CA GLY A 121 22.76 13.85 14.11
C GLY A 121 23.70 14.28 12.98
N LYS A 122 24.09 13.35 12.11
CA LYS A 122 24.99 13.58 10.98
C LYS A 122 24.23 13.98 9.73
#